data_AF-A0A7W0J4N0-F1
#
_entry.id   AF-A0A7W0J4N0-F1
#
_cell.length_a   1.000
_cell.length_b   1.000
_cell.length_c   1.000
_cell.angle_alpha   90.00
_cell.angle_beta   90.00
_cell.angle_gamma   90.00
#
_symmetry.space_group_name_H-M   'P 1'
#
loop_
_entity.id
_entity.type
_entity.pdbx_description
1 polymer ?
#
loop_
_entity_poly.entity_id
_entity_poly.type
_entity_poly.pdbx_seq_one_letter_code
_entity_poly.pdbx_strand_id
1 'polypeptide(L)'
;MRIKIYFAVAGVIFLCSFSHAADDAAFKKGAAAYIAGNSDEAMILLYKAYTANPDDKKTKSLLAEVYIDQAAKAIASGDYVTASKYINKAGGLKMMDGKITELKESLKSLTAEESPPKIQKPAEKKALPPKIKDSEKKTVQKSEIVGNARQKGTKEPQSVSPIIIKERIIERPAPGMDWKKSAVIGVIFVMPVIIAALIFFKLYLNERSKEKSILEEQLLSENRLKKEMDNLRHAAEKLKAEISEEKKKKKPEAITNYGPLLDARKEEADKEIKARVERMENSLSAIRNETGLAGAKPRREETAGFSGKQGSLPLKYFLPAYTEIPIDTFSLSEMLDRASGLSARTNLIWALGNKTDPEAVDTLESHLAKAKGEEYKEILKSLKKITLRPEISVTVKSKIENIFSAQRRKGIII
;
A
#
# COMPACT_ATOMS: atom_id res chain seq x y z
N MET A 1 12.11 47.86 34.56
CA MET A 1 12.67 46.53 34.18
C MET A 1 11.64 45.41 34.20
N ARG A 2 10.78 45.29 35.24
CA ARG A 2 9.79 44.19 35.36
C ARG A 2 8.76 44.09 34.21
N ILE A 3 8.34 45.22 33.64
CA ILE A 3 7.39 45.23 32.50
C ILE A 3 7.98 44.59 31.22
N LYS A 4 9.29 44.71 30.98
CA LYS A 4 9.94 44.09 29.82
C LYS A 4 9.99 42.56 29.91
N ILE A 5 9.99 42.00 31.12
CA ILE A 5 9.98 40.55 31.36
C ILE A 5 8.59 39.95 31.06
N TYR A 6 7.51 40.65 31.45
CA TYR A 6 6.15 40.18 31.16
C TYR A 6 5.83 40.14 29.66
N PHE A 7 6.35 41.09 28.86
CA PHE A 7 6.18 41.05 27.40
C PHE A 7 6.96 39.91 26.73
N ALA A 8 8.16 39.57 27.23
CA ALA A 8 8.92 38.43 26.72
C ALA A 8 8.22 37.09 27.04
N VAL A 9 7.69 36.94 28.27
CA VAL A 9 6.99 35.72 28.69
C VAL A 9 5.64 35.58 27.97
N ALA A 10 4.88 36.67 27.81
CA ALA A 10 3.62 36.65 27.05
C ALA A 10 3.83 36.35 25.56
N GLY A 11 4.91 36.84 24.95
CA GLY A 11 5.27 36.54 23.57
C GLY A 11 5.60 35.05 23.36
N VAL A 12 6.28 34.42 24.32
CA VAL A 12 6.59 32.97 24.28
C VAL A 12 5.31 32.13 24.47
N ILE A 13 4.44 32.51 25.41
CA ILE A 13 3.16 31.80 25.62
C ILE A 13 2.23 31.93 24.40
N PHE A 14 2.21 33.09 23.75
CA PHE A 14 1.42 33.31 22.53
C PHE A 14 1.97 32.51 21.33
N LEU A 15 3.30 32.40 21.19
CA LEU A 15 3.94 31.55 20.18
C LEU A 15 3.67 30.06 20.41
N CYS A 16 3.62 29.58 21.66
CA CYS A 16 3.25 28.19 21.96
C CYS A 16 1.76 27.90 21.70
N SER A 17 0.89 28.92 21.76
CA SER A 17 -0.56 28.75 21.57
C SER A 17 -0.95 28.65 20.09
N PHE A 18 -0.19 29.25 19.17
CA PHE A 18 -0.47 29.18 17.73
C PHE A 18 -0.06 27.84 17.09
N SER A 19 0.85 27.08 17.69
CA SER A 19 1.26 25.77 17.15
C SER A 19 0.14 24.73 17.21
N HIS A 20 -0.76 24.80 18.19
CA HIS A 20 -1.81 23.79 18.37
C HIS A 20 -2.92 23.82 17.29
N ALA A 21 -3.10 24.95 16.60
CA ALA A 21 -4.18 25.09 15.61
C ALA A 21 -3.81 24.49 14.23
N ALA A 22 -2.52 24.42 13.89
CA ALA A 22 -2.07 23.87 12.62
C ALA A 22 -2.11 22.32 12.59
N ASP A 23 -1.88 21.70 13.74
CA ASP A 23 -1.79 20.24 13.90
C ASP A 23 -3.14 19.56 13.65
N ASP A 24 -4.21 20.24 14.05
CA ASP A 24 -5.59 19.75 13.98
C ASP A 24 -6.09 19.62 12.53
N ALA A 25 -5.54 20.42 11.61
CA ALA A 25 -5.92 20.38 10.19
C ALA A 25 -5.37 19.14 9.47
N ALA A 26 -4.12 18.76 9.76
CA ALA A 26 -3.50 17.57 9.17
C ALA A 26 -4.18 16.28 9.67
N PHE A 27 -4.47 16.21 10.97
CA PHE A 27 -5.21 15.09 11.55
C PHE A 27 -6.61 14.94 10.93
N LYS A 28 -7.38 16.03 10.83
CA LYS A 28 -8.73 16.00 10.22
C LYS A 28 -8.71 15.54 8.78
N LYS A 29 -7.78 16.04 7.96
CA LYS A 29 -7.63 15.60 6.56
C LYS A 29 -7.21 14.14 6.47
N GLY A 30 -6.26 13.70 7.32
CA GLY A 30 -5.81 12.31 7.37
C GLY A 30 -6.92 11.35 7.79
N ALA A 31 -7.72 11.72 8.79
CA ALA A 31 -8.89 10.95 9.21
C ALA A 31 -9.95 10.87 8.11
N ALA A 32 -10.22 11.98 7.40
CA ALA A 32 -11.14 11.98 6.28
C ALA A 32 -10.66 11.08 5.12
N ALA A 33 -9.37 11.12 4.78
CA ALA A 33 -8.77 10.24 3.78
C ALA A 33 -8.87 8.75 4.18
N TYR A 34 -8.67 8.45 5.47
CA TYR A 34 -8.82 7.09 5.98
C TYR A 34 -10.26 6.58 5.83
N ILE A 35 -11.25 7.39 6.22
CA ILE A 35 -12.68 7.07 6.05
C ILE A 35 -13.04 6.88 4.57
N ALA A 36 -12.42 7.65 3.67
CA ALA A 36 -12.59 7.51 2.22
C ALA A 36 -11.90 6.25 1.64
N GLY A 37 -11.19 5.47 2.47
CA GLY A 37 -10.45 4.28 2.03
C GLY A 37 -9.11 4.58 1.36
N ASN A 38 -8.69 5.85 1.30
CA ASN A 38 -7.40 6.27 0.75
C ASN A 38 -6.31 6.16 1.83
N SER A 39 -5.89 4.92 2.09
CA SER A 39 -4.97 4.61 3.18
C SER A 39 -3.57 5.23 3.03
N ASP A 40 -3.09 5.42 1.80
CA ASP A 40 -1.75 5.99 1.54
C ASP A 40 -1.71 7.49 1.87
N GLU A 41 -2.73 8.23 1.42
CA GLU A 41 -2.89 9.63 1.75
C GLU A 41 -3.13 9.84 3.26
N ALA A 42 -3.97 8.99 3.86
CA ALA A 42 -4.20 9.00 5.29
C ALA A 42 -2.89 8.83 6.08
N MET A 43 -2.06 7.86 5.70
CA MET A 43 -0.78 7.60 6.34
C MET A 43 0.17 8.80 6.25
N ILE A 44 0.26 9.47 5.09
CA ILE A 44 1.10 10.68 4.92
C ILE A 44 0.62 11.82 5.82
N LEU A 45 -0.68 12.10 5.81
CA LEU A 45 -1.27 13.21 6.56
C LEU A 45 -1.23 12.98 8.07
N LEU A 46 -1.53 11.76 8.51
CA LEU A 46 -1.46 11.39 9.93
C LEU A 46 -0.02 11.33 10.43
N TYR A 47 0.93 10.91 9.60
CA TYR A 47 2.35 10.98 9.95
C TYR A 47 2.80 12.44 10.10
N LYS A 48 2.34 13.35 9.24
CA LYS A 48 2.60 14.80 9.38
C LYS A 48 2.00 15.37 10.66
N ALA A 49 0.79 14.95 11.04
CA ALA A 49 0.19 15.34 12.32
C ALA A 49 0.99 14.78 13.50
N TYR A 50 1.47 13.54 13.40
CA TYR A 50 2.27 12.88 14.43
C TYR A 50 3.64 13.56 14.62
N THR A 51 4.32 13.96 13.53
CA THR A 51 5.60 14.66 13.64
C THR A 51 5.45 16.07 14.22
N ALA A 52 4.30 16.71 14.00
CA ALA A 52 4.00 18.01 14.58
C ALA A 52 3.70 17.93 16.09
N ASN A 53 2.91 16.93 16.50
CA ASN A 53 2.64 16.66 17.90
C ASN A 53 2.82 15.17 18.24
N PRO A 54 4.05 14.75 18.57
CA PRO A 54 4.37 13.35 18.86
C PRO A 54 3.70 12.84 20.12
N ASP A 55 3.11 13.67 20.98
CA ASP A 55 2.46 13.22 22.21
C ASP A 55 0.94 13.04 22.05
N ASP A 56 0.36 13.46 20.93
CA ASP A 56 -1.06 13.30 20.68
C ASP A 56 -1.45 11.81 20.54
N LYS A 57 -2.16 11.32 21.56
CA LYS A 57 -2.65 9.95 21.64
C LYS A 57 -3.65 9.63 20.51
N LYS A 58 -4.45 10.61 20.07
CA LYS A 58 -5.45 10.38 19.01
C LYS A 58 -4.77 10.12 17.68
N THR A 59 -3.82 10.97 17.29
CA THR A 59 -3.03 10.80 16.07
C THR A 59 -2.23 9.50 16.10
N LYS A 60 -1.55 9.18 17.22
CA LYS A 60 -0.84 7.89 17.38
C LYS A 60 -1.77 6.69 17.18
N SER A 61 -2.94 6.71 17.81
CA SER A 61 -3.90 5.61 17.74
C SER A 61 -4.39 5.39 16.30
N LEU A 62 -4.81 6.46 15.62
CA LEU A 62 -5.32 6.36 14.26
C LEU A 62 -4.22 5.98 13.27
N LEU A 63 -3.01 6.53 13.41
CA LEU A 63 -1.87 6.14 12.57
C LEU A 63 -1.47 4.66 12.76
N ALA A 64 -1.52 4.15 14.00
CA ALA A 64 -1.27 2.74 14.28
C ALA A 64 -2.32 1.84 13.62
N GLU A 65 -3.59 2.26 13.64
CA GLU A 65 -4.68 1.55 12.97
C GLU A 65 -4.47 1.48 11.45
N VAL A 66 -4.10 2.59 10.82
CA VAL A 66 -3.77 2.62 9.38
C VAL A 66 -2.62 1.68 9.05
N TYR A 67 -1.57 1.62 9.88
CA TYR A 67 -0.47 0.67 9.68
C TYR A 67 -0.89 -0.79 9.85
N ILE A 68 -1.77 -1.08 10.81
CA ILE A 68 -2.33 -2.41 11.04
C ILE A 68 -3.15 -2.86 9.82
N ASP A 69 -3.99 -2.00 9.27
CA ASP A 69 -4.78 -2.30 8.07
C ASP A 69 -3.89 -2.55 6.85
N GLN A 70 -2.83 -1.76 6.68
CA GLN A 70 -1.86 -1.96 5.60
C GLN A 70 -1.07 -3.25 5.76
N ALA A 71 -0.69 -3.60 6.99
CA ALA A 71 -0.07 -4.89 7.26
C ALA A 71 -1.01 -6.04 6.91
N ALA A 72 -2.28 -5.97 7.31
CA ALA A 72 -3.28 -6.99 6.99
C ALA A 72 -3.49 -7.15 5.48
N LYS A 73 -3.57 -6.03 4.73
CA LYS A 73 -3.64 -6.05 3.26
C LYS A 73 -2.41 -6.70 2.63
N ALA A 74 -1.21 -6.40 3.13
CA ALA A 74 0.04 -6.98 2.63
C ALA A 74 0.15 -8.49 2.94
N ILE A 75 -0.30 -8.94 4.12
CA ILE A 75 -0.39 -10.38 4.43
C ILE A 75 -1.35 -11.07 3.47
N ALA A 76 -2.53 -10.48 3.22
CA ALA A 76 -3.52 -11.04 2.31
C ALA A 76 -3.02 -11.12 0.85
N SER A 77 -2.08 -10.26 0.46
CA SER A 77 -1.45 -10.30 -0.88
C SER A 77 -0.19 -11.18 -0.95
N GLY A 78 0.23 -11.80 0.15
CA GLY A 78 1.47 -12.59 0.23
C GLY A 78 2.75 -11.75 0.29
N ASP A 79 2.67 -10.42 0.47
CA ASP A 79 3.85 -9.55 0.61
C ASP A 79 4.26 -9.44 2.09
N TYR A 80 4.88 -10.51 2.60
CA TYR A 80 5.27 -10.60 4.01
C TYR A 80 6.36 -9.60 4.42
N VAL A 81 7.20 -9.17 3.47
CA VAL A 81 8.25 -8.16 3.74
C VAL A 81 7.60 -6.81 4.03
N THR A 82 6.65 -6.40 3.20
CA THR A 82 5.89 -5.17 3.40
C THR A 82 5.02 -5.26 4.65
N ALA A 83 4.37 -6.40 4.90
CA ALA A 83 3.60 -6.63 6.12
C ALA A 83 4.45 -6.44 7.40
N SER A 84 5.62 -7.09 7.45
CA SER A 84 6.56 -6.97 8.59
C SER A 84 6.98 -5.53 8.84
N LYS A 85 7.24 -4.76 7.78
CA LYS A 85 7.58 -3.33 7.86
C LYS A 85 6.46 -2.52 8.52
N TYR A 86 5.21 -2.73 8.13
CA TYR A 86 4.07 -2.01 8.70
C TYR A 86 3.79 -2.41 10.15
N ILE A 87 3.89 -3.70 10.48
CA ILE A 87 3.78 -4.20 11.87
C ILE A 87 4.81 -3.53 12.78
N ASN A 88 6.07 -3.40 12.32
CA ASN A 88 7.12 -2.77 13.11
C ASN A 88 6.89 -1.27 13.31
N LYS A 89 6.39 -0.57 12.29
CA LYS A 89 5.99 0.85 12.41
C LYS A 89 4.84 1.03 13.39
N ALA A 90 3.81 0.18 13.32
CA ALA A 90 2.71 0.20 14.29
C ALA A 90 3.22 -0.04 15.71
N GLY A 91 4.09 -1.02 15.92
CA GLY A 91 4.69 -1.32 17.23
C GLY A 91 5.52 -0.17 17.81
N GLY A 92 6.15 0.64 16.95
CA GLY A 92 6.88 1.84 17.36
C GLY A 92 5.99 2.91 18.01
N LEU A 93 4.70 2.92 17.72
CA LEU A 93 3.75 3.89 18.28
C LEU A 93 3.24 3.50 19.68
N LYS A 94 3.52 2.26 20.14
CA LYS A 94 3.06 1.71 21.44
C LYS A 94 1.55 1.87 21.65
N MET A 95 0.79 1.65 20.58
CA MET A 95 -0.67 1.64 20.57
C MET A 95 -1.14 0.30 20.01
N MET A 96 -2.26 -0.23 20.52
CA MET A 96 -2.88 -1.46 20.01
C MET A 96 -1.99 -2.72 20.06
N ASP A 97 -1.19 -2.88 21.13
CA ASP A 97 -0.22 -3.97 21.26
C ASP A 97 -0.83 -5.37 21.03
N GLY A 98 -2.07 -5.61 21.47
CA GLY A 98 -2.77 -6.88 21.27
C GLY A 98 -3.03 -7.25 19.80
N LYS A 99 -3.47 -6.29 18.97
CA LYS A 99 -3.65 -6.51 17.53
C LYS A 99 -2.30 -6.72 16.82
N ILE A 100 -1.28 -5.99 17.27
CA ILE A 100 0.07 -6.09 16.72
C ILE A 100 0.69 -7.45 17.05
N THR A 101 0.49 -7.98 18.27
CA THR A 101 0.96 -9.31 18.66
C THR A 101 0.26 -10.40 17.87
N GLU A 102 -1.06 -10.30 17.69
CA GLU A 102 -1.84 -11.24 16.88
C GLU A 102 -1.36 -11.27 15.42
N LEU A 103 -1.12 -10.10 14.82
CA LEU A 103 -0.57 -10.00 13.46
C LEU A 103 0.87 -10.56 13.36
N LYS A 104 1.71 -10.34 14.39
CA LYS A 104 3.06 -10.92 14.43
C LYS A 104 3.04 -12.43 14.52
N GLU A 105 2.13 -13.00 15.31
CA GLU A 105 1.95 -14.45 15.41
C GLU A 105 1.44 -15.04 14.10
N SER A 106 0.44 -14.40 13.48
CA SER A 106 -0.08 -14.78 12.16
C SER A 106 1.00 -14.75 11.08
N LEU A 107 1.87 -13.73 11.09
CA LEU A 107 3.01 -13.66 10.17
C LEU A 107 3.99 -14.83 10.40
N LYS A 108 4.29 -15.16 11.66
CA LYS A 108 5.21 -16.26 12.00
C LYS A 108 4.66 -17.62 11.59
N SER A 109 3.36 -17.88 11.75
CA SER A 109 2.77 -19.14 11.31
C SER A 109 2.84 -19.31 9.80
N LEU A 110 2.57 -18.24 9.03
CA LEU A 110 2.62 -18.27 7.57
C LEU A 110 4.05 -18.45 7.04
N THR A 111 5.04 -17.75 7.61
CA THR A 111 6.45 -17.92 7.19
C THR A 111 7.02 -19.29 7.58
N ALA A 112 6.51 -19.91 8.66
CA ALA A 112 6.95 -21.25 9.06
C ALA A 112 6.41 -22.35 8.14
N GLU A 113 5.21 -22.15 7.57
CA GLU A 113 4.55 -23.10 6.68
C GLU A 113 5.19 -23.18 5.29
N GLU A 114 5.89 -22.12 4.85
CA GLU A 114 6.69 -22.11 3.61
C GLU A 114 8.03 -22.86 3.72
N SER A 115 8.43 -23.30 4.93
CA SER A 115 9.58 -24.21 5.01
C SER A 115 9.17 -25.58 4.44
N PRO A 116 9.87 -26.10 3.39
CA PRO A 116 9.47 -27.34 2.75
C PRO A 116 9.38 -28.44 3.81
N PRO A 117 8.34 -29.30 3.77
CA PRO A 117 8.25 -30.41 4.70
C PRO A 117 9.57 -31.16 4.61
N LYS A 118 10.35 -31.15 5.71
CA LYS A 118 11.54 -31.98 5.82
C LYS A 118 11.09 -33.38 5.47
N ILE A 119 11.50 -33.87 4.30
CA ILE A 119 11.29 -35.25 3.88
C ILE A 119 11.88 -36.10 4.99
N GLN A 120 11.02 -36.62 5.86
CA GLN A 120 11.43 -37.53 6.92
C GLN A 120 11.91 -38.78 6.20
N LYS A 121 13.22 -38.96 6.18
CA LYS A 121 13.88 -40.19 5.74
C LYS A 121 13.18 -41.37 6.45
N PRO A 122 12.76 -42.43 5.74
CA PRO A 122 11.97 -43.51 6.34
C PRO A 122 12.70 -44.10 7.54
N ALA A 123 12.05 -44.05 8.70
CA ALA A 123 12.58 -44.62 9.93
C ALA A 123 12.79 -46.13 9.75
N GLU A 124 14.06 -46.53 9.75
CA GLU A 124 14.49 -47.92 9.82
C GLU A 124 13.97 -48.51 11.14
N LYS A 125 13.09 -49.51 11.03
CA LYS A 125 12.50 -50.23 12.15
C LYS A 125 13.60 -50.88 13.00
N LYS A 126 13.93 -50.29 14.15
CA LYS A 126 14.64 -50.99 15.23
C LYS A 126 13.64 -51.45 16.28
N ALA A 127 13.71 -52.75 16.53
CA ALA A 127 12.85 -53.52 17.41
C ALA A 127 12.90 -53.05 18.87
N LEU A 128 11.74 -53.15 19.52
CA LEU A 128 11.52 -53.04 20.96
C LEU A 128 12.31 -54.10 21.75
N PRO A 129 12.65 -53.79 23.01
CA PRO A 129 12.40 -54.72 24.11
C PRO A 129 11.59 -54.09 25.27
N PRO A 130 11.10 -54.89 26.23
CA PRO A 130 9.85 -54.64 26.93
C PRO A 130 9.96 -54.01 28.33
N LYS A 131 8.93 -53.21 28.64
CA LYS A 131 8.14 -53.09 29.90
C LYS A 131 8.77 -53.56 31.22
N ILE A 132 9.03 -52.63 32.15
CA ILE A 132 8.91 -52.84 33.60
C ILE A 132 8.26 -51.60 34.24
N LYS A 133 7.32 -51.85 35.16
CA LYS A 133 6.52 -50.89 35.96
C LYS A 133 7.32 -50.38 37.16
N ASP A 134 6.94 -49.21 37.70
CA ASP A 134 6.56 -48.97 39.12
C ASP A 134 6.50 -47.46 39.42
N SER A 135 5.31 -46.95 39.83
CA SER A 135 5.00 -46.21 41.08
C SER A 135 5.87 -44.95 41.35
N GLU A 136 5.33 -43.75 41.59
CA GLU A 136 4.76 -43.33 42.88
C GLU A 136 4.09 -41.93 42.85
N LYS A 137 3.30 -41.69 43.91
CA LYS A 137 2.51 -40.53 44.33
C LYS A 137 3.28 -39.20 44.52
N LYS A 138 2.57 -38.06 44.33
CA LYS A 138 2.41 -36.93 45.31
C LYS A 138 1.46 -35.86 44.73
N THR A 139 0.27 -35.64 45.27
CA THR A 139 -0.14 -34.82 46.43
C THR A 139 -0.18 -33.30 46.18
N VAL A 140 -1.40 -32.80 45.95
CA VAL A 140 -2.09 -31.61 46.51
C VAL A 140 -1.24 -30.41 46.93
N GLN A 141 -1.51 -29.22 46.36
CA GLN A 141 -1.73 -27.99 47.16
C GLN A 141 -2.84 -27.10 46.59
N LYS A 142 -3.76 -26.80 47.49
CA LYS A 142 -4.90 -25.88 47.43
C LYS A 142 -4.39 -24.52 47.97
N SER A 143 -4.65 -23.41 47.29
CA SER A 143 -4.42 -22.07 47.85
C SER A 143 -5.75 -21.32 48.02
N GLU A 144 -5.85 -20.77 49.21
CA GLU A 144 -7.00 -20.19 49.87
C GLU A 144 -7.11 -18.67 49.65
N ILE A 145 -8.37 -18.21 49.61
CA ILE A 145 -8.95 -17.13 50.42
C ILE A 145 -8.34 -15.72 50.31
N VAL A 146 -9.06 -14.94 49.49
CA VAL A 146 -9.53 -13.56 49.68
C VAL A 146 -9.31 -12.97 51.08
N GLY A 147 -8.39 -12.01 51.18
CA GLY A 147 -8.18 -11.15 52.35
C GLY A 147 -8.55 -9.70 52.09
N ASN A 148 -9.53 -9.23 52.85
CA ASN A 148 -9.97 -7.84 53.00
C ASN A 148 -8.83 -6.87 53.35
N ALA A 149 -8.81 -5.69 52.70
CA ALA A 149 -8.13 -4.51 53.23
C ALA A 149 -9.06 -3.28 53.17
N ARG A 150 -9.62 -3.00 54.35
CA ARG A 150 -10.44 -1.88 54.77
C ARG A 150 -9.58 -0.62 54.86
N GLN A 151 -9.77 0.37 53.99
CA GLN A 151 -9.25 1.73 54.22
C GLN A 151 -10.36 2.62 54.78
N LYS A 152 -10.27 2.86 56.09
CA LYS A 152 -11.03 3.84 56.86
C LYS A 152 -10.05 4.96 57.19
N GLY A 153 -10.35 6.19 56.78
CA GLY A 153 -9.45 7.33 56.96
C GLY A 153 -10.17 8.65 56.71
N THR A 154 -11.20 8.90 57.50
CA THR A 154 -11.88 10.19 57.65
C THR A 154 -10.86 11.22 58.17
N LYS A 155 -10.55 12.27 57.40
CA LYS A 155 -9.88 13.46 57.89
C LYS A 155 -10.86 14.63 57.87
N GLU A 156 -11.02 15.26 59.02
CA GLU A 156 -11.83 16.45 59.27
C GLU A 156 -11.43 17.63 58.37
N PRO A 157 -12.38 18.50 58.01
CA PRO A 157 -12.09 19.79 57.42
C PRO A 157 -11.59 20.77 58.49
N GLN A 158 -10.34 21.22 58.35
CA GLN A 158 -9.82 22.35 59.13
C GLN A 158 -10.52 23.64 58.69
N SER A 159 -11.25 24.23 59.63
CA SER A 159 -11.82 25.57 59.60
C SER A 159 -10.71 26.61 59.45
N VAL A 160 -10.52 27.13 58.23
CA VAL A 160 -9.65 28.28 57.95
C VAL A 160 -10.45 29.55 58.21
N SER A 161 -10.01 30.33 59.19
CA SER A 161 -10.55 31.66 59.48
C SER A 161 -10.26 32.63 58.33
N PRO A 162 -11.17 33.57 58.01
CA PRO A 162 -10.97 34.53 56.95
C PRO A 162 -9.87 35.53 57.32
N ILE A 163 -8.75 35.46 56.63
CA ILE A 163 -7.72 36.51 56.65
C ILE A 163 -8.30 37.72 55.92
N ILE A 164 -8.74 38.71 56.70
CA ILE A 164 -9.15 40.02 56.20
C ILE A 164 -7.87 40.75 55.75
N ILE A 165 -7.51 40.59 54.47
CA ILE A 165 -6.50 41.41 53.82
C ILE A 165 -7.15 42.78 53.57
N LYS A 166 -6.86 43.74 54.46
CA LYS A 166 -7.14 45.16 54.20
C LYS A 166 -6.27 45.60 53.01
N GLU A 167 -6.83 45.54 51.80
CA GLU A 167 -6.23 46.15 50.62
C GLU A 167 -6.08 47.64 50.85
N ARG A 168 -4.86 48.08 51.17
CA ARG A 168 -4.47 49.47 50.97
C ARG A 168 -4.42 49.69 49.46
N ILE A 169 -5.50 50.22 48.91
CA ILE A 169 -5.54 50.77 47.56
C ILE A 169 -4.57 51.96 47.57
N ILE A 170 -3.32 51.70 47.20
CA ILE A 170 -2.35 52.75 46.89
C ILE A 170 -2.74 53.24 45.51
N GLU A 171 -3.57 54.28 45.46
CA GLU A 171 -3.81 55.06 44.24
C GLU A 171 -2.48 55.68 43.82
N ARG A 172 -1.74 54.97 42.95
CA ARG A 172 -0.63 55.57 42.24
C ARG A 172 -1.22 56.44 41.14
N PRO A 173 -0.99 57.76 41.14
CA PRO A 173 -1.42 58.60 40.04
C PRO A 173 -0.76 58.08 38.76
N ALA A 174 -1.59 57.75 37.77
CA ALA A 174 -1.11 57.28 36.48
C ALA A 174 -0.18 58.35 35.89
N PRO A 175 1.08 58.02 35.57
CA PRO A 175 1.99 58.97 34.94
C PRO A 175 1.34 59.41 33.62
N GLY A 176 1.20 60.72 33.42
CA GLY A 176 0.65 61.31 32.19
C GLY A 176 1.40 60.78 30.98
N MET A 177 0.86 59.75 30.35
CA MET A 177 1.49 59.06 29.24
C MET A 177 1.14 59.83 27.97
N ASP A 178 2.13 60.52 27.38
CA ASP A 178 2.00 61.21 26.10
C ASP A 178 1.52 60.23 25.02
N TRP A 179 0.22 60.21 24.77
CA TRP A 179 -0.44 59.28 23.85
C TRP A 179 0.19 59.25 22.45
N LYS A 180 0.77 60.38 22.02
CA LYS A 180 1.51 60.50 20.75
C LYS A 180 2.73 59.57 20.69
N LYS A 181 3.49 59.43 21.79
CA LYS A 181 4.67 58.53 21.83
C LYS A 181 4.24 57.07 21.84
N SER A 182 3.17 56.74 22.55
CA SER A 182 2.61 55.38 22.58
C SER A 182 2.05 54.95 21.22
N ALA A 183 1.42 55.87 20.48
CA ALA A 183 0.94 55.61 19.12
C ALA A 183 2.08 55.30 18.15
N VAL A 184 3.18 56.07 18.20
CA VAL A 184 4.37 55.83 17.33
C VAL A 184 5.00 54.47 17.62
N ILE A 185 5.14 54.10 18.89
CA ILE A 185 5.65 52.77 19.27
C ILE A 185 4.70 51.66 18.76
N GLY A 186 3.39 51.86 18.87
CA GLY A 186 2.39 50.93 18.34
C GLY A 186 2.55 50.68 16.83
N VAL A 187 2.71 51.73 16.04
CA VAL A 187 2.89 51.61 14.57
C VAL A 187 4.17 50.84 14.24
N ILE A 188 5.28 51.11 14.93
CA ILE A 188 6.57 50.42 14.71
C ILE A 188 6.45 48.91 14.99
N PHE A 189 5.65 48.49 15.98
CA PHE A 189 5.44 47.08 16.28
C PHE A 189 4.43 46.39 15.35
N VAL A 190 3.43 47.12 14.84
CA VAL A 190 2.38 46.53 13.98
C VAL A 190 2.85 46.39 12.52
N MET A 191 3.64 47.33 12.00
CA MET A 191 4.16 47.31 10.63
C MET A 191 4.86 45.99 10.25
N PRO A 192 5.83 45.45 11.02
CA PRO A 192 6.52 44.21 10.65
C PRO A 192 5.60 42.99 10.65
N VAL A 193 4.56 42.97 11.49
CA VAL A 193 3.54 41.89 11.50
C VAL A 193 2.72 41.92 10.20
N ILE A 194 2.32 43.11 9.76
CA ILE A 194 1.61 43.27 8.48
C ILE A 194 2.50 42.87 7.29
N ILE A 195 3.77 43.29 7.29
CA ILE A 195 4.72 42.92 6.23
C ILE A 195 4.92 41.39 6.19
N ALA A 196 5.10 40.75 7.35
CA ALA A 196 5.21 39.29 7.42
C ALA A 196 3.95 38.60 6.90
N ALA A 197 2.76 39.07 7.29
CA ALA A 197 1.49 38.53 6.79
C ALA A 197 1.36 38.65 5.27
N LEU A 198 1.78 39.78 4.68
CA LEU A 198 1.78 39.97 3.23
C LEU A 198 2.78 39.05 2.50
N ILE A 199 3.95 38.79 3.08
CA ILE A 199 4.93 37.83 2.54
C ILE A 199 4.34 36.41 2.55
N PHE A 200 3.75 35.98 3.67
CA PHE A 200 3.08 34.68 3.76
C PHE A 200 1.92 34.56 2.77
N PHE A 201 1.11 35.61 2.63
CA PHE A 201 0.02 35.64 1.65
C PHE A 201 0.53 35.48 0.21
N LYS A 202 1.64 36.14 -0.13
CA LYS A 202 2.27 36.00 -1.45
C LYS A 202 2.82 34.59 -1.70
N LEU A 203 3.44 33.97 -0.69
CA LEU A 203 3.90 32.58 -0.78
C LEU A 203 2.74 31.61 -0.96
N TYR A 204 1.67 31.80 -0.20
CA TYR A 204 0.45 30.99 -0.29
C TYR A 204 -0.20 31.07 -1.69
N LEU A 205 -0.31 32.28 -2.26
CA LEU A 205 -0.82 32.46 -3.62
C LEU A 205 0.08 31.78 -4.67
N ASN A 206 1.40 31.81 -4.49
CA ASN A 206 2.34 31.15 -5.39
C ASN A 206 2.19 29.63 -5.37
N GLU A 207 2.04 29.04 -4.18
CA GLU A 207 1.79 27.60 -4.01
C GLU A 207 0.48 27.17 -4.67
N ARG A 208 -0.59 27.94 -4.46
CA ARG A 208 -1.89 27.69 -5.11
C ARG A 208 -1.84 27.82 -6.63
N SER A 209 -0.94 28.64 -7.17
CA SER A 209 -0.74 28.73 -8.63
C SER A 209 -0.11 27.46 -9.21
N LYS A 210 0.81 26.81 -8.47
CA LYS A 210 1.44 25.56 -8.88
C LYS A 210 0.45 24.39 -8.86
N GLU A 211 -0.44 24.36 -7.87
CA GLU A 211 -1.51 23.36 -7.81
C GLU A 211 -2.43 23.45 -9.04
N LYS A 212 -2.77 24.66 -9.49
CA LYS A 212 -3.58 24.85 -10.71
C LYS A 212 -2.87 24.32 -11.95
N SER A 213 -1.57 24.58 -12.11
CA SER A 213 -0.83 24.05 -13.28
C SER A 213 -0.75 22.53 -13.30
N ILE A 214 -0.60 21.88 -12.14
CA ILE A 214 -0.58 20.42 -12.04
C ILE A 214 -1.96 19.84 -12.40
N LEU A 215 -3.03 20.50 -11.93
CA LEU A 215 -4.40 20.06 -12.19
C LEU A 215 -4.79 20.24 -13.67
N GLU A 216 -4.32 21.31 -14.32
CA GLU A 216 -4.47 21.50 -15.77
C GLU A 216 -3.69 20.45 -16.57
N GLU A 217 -2.47 20.08 -16.15
CA GLU A 217 -1.67 19.02 -16.78
C GLU A 217 -2.34 17.65 -16.64
N GLN A 218 -2.93 17.35 -15.48
CA GLN A 218 -3.70 16.13 -15.27
C GLN A 218 -4.93 16.08 -16.19
N LEU A 219 -5.70 17.16 -16.27
CA LEU A 219 -6.89 17.25 -17.13
C LEU A 219 -6.52 17.11 -18.62
N LEU A 220 -5.38 17.68 -19.04
CA LEU A 220 -4.82 17.47 -20.37
C LEU A 220 -4.43 16.01 -20.62
N SER A 221 -3.83 15.33 -19.65
CA SER A 221 -3.47 13.91 -19.77
C SER A 221 -4.72 13.00 -19.86
N GLU A 222 -5.77 13.29 -19.09
CA GLU A 222 -7.04 12.57 -19.15
C GLU A 222 -7.73 12.75 -20.51
N ASN A 223 -7.73 13.97 -21.04
CA ASN A 223 -8.25 14.25 -22.37
C ASN A 223 -7.47 13.54 -23.48
N ARG A 224 -6.15 13.33 -23.32
CA ARG A 224 -5.34 12.52 -24.25
C ARG A 224 -5.71 11.05 -24.18
N LEU A 225 -5.77 10.48 -22.98
CA LEU A 225 -6.19 9.10 -22.76
C LEU A 225 -7.60 8.83 -23.31
N LYS A 226 -8.53 9.77 -23.13
CA LYS A 226 -9.89 9.67 -23.67
C LYS A 226 -9.88 9.62 -25.20
N LYS A 227 -9.08 10.47 -25.86
CA LYS A 227 -8.90 10.41 -27.32
C LYS A 227 -8.28 9.09 -27.79
N GLU A 228 -7.30 8.56 -27.07
CA GLU A 228 -6.71 7.25 -27.39
C GLU A 228 -7.73 6.11 -27.25
N MET A 229 -8.56 6.15 -26.20
CA MET A 229 -9.64 5.18 -25.99
C MET A 229 -10.71 5.24 -27.09
N ASP A 230 -11.08 6.44 -27.54
CA ASP A 230 -12.04 6.61 -28.63
C ASP A 230 -11.45 6.13 -29.97
N ASN A 231 -10.16 6.38 -30.23
CA ASN A 231 -9.46 5.83 -31.39
C ASN A 231 -9.40 4.30 -31.38
N LEU A 232 -9.13 3.68 -30.22
CA LEU A 232 -9.13 2.23 -30.06
C LEU A 232 -10.52 1.62 -30.26
N ARG A 233 -11.57 2.31 -29.79
CA ARG A 233 -12.97 1.89 -30.04
C ARG A 233 -13.29 1.90 -31.53
N HIS A 234 -12.94 2.97 -32.24
CA HIS A 234 -13.14 3.03 -33.69
C HIS A 234 -12.31 2.00 -34.46
N ALA A 235 -11.07 1.73 -34.04
CA ALA A 235 -10.26 0.66 -34.63
C ALA A 235 -10.89 -0.73 -34.41
N ALA A 236 -11.41 -0.99 -33.21
CA ALA A 236 -12.11 -2.24 -32.90
C ALA A 236 -13.42 -2.40 -33.69
N GLU A 237 -14.18 -1.32 -33.88
CA GLU A 237 -15.38 -1.31 -34.73
C GLU A 237 -15.04 -1.58 -36.19
N LYS A 238 -13.96 -0.99 -36.71
CA LYS A 238 -13.47 -1.23 -38.07
C LYS A 238 -13.07 -2.70 -38.27
N LEU A 239 -12.33 -3.30 -37.33
CA LEU A 239 -11.97 -4.72 -37.37
C LEU A 239 -13.20 -5.62 -37.31
N LYS A 240 -14.21 -5.29 -36.50
CA LYS A 240 -15.48 -6.04 -36.46
C LYS A 240 -16.20 -5.98 -37.81
N ALA A 241 -16.21 -4.83 -38.46
CA ALA A 241 -16.80 -4.68 -39.79
C ALA A 241 -16.05 -5.53 -40.83
N GLU A 242 -14.72 -5.49 -40.84
CA GLU A 242 -13.88 -6.26 -41.77
C GLU A 242 -14.07 -7.79 -41.59
N ILE A 243 -14.10 -8.28 -40.35
CA ILE A 243 -14.40 -9.70 -40.06
C ILE A 243 -15.80 -10.08 -40.56
N SER A 244 -16.78 -9.18 -40.45
CA SER A 244 -18.14 -9.44 -40.94
C SER A 244 -18.22 -9.48 -42.46
N GLU A 245 -17.42 -8.66 -43.17
CA GLU A 245 -17.31 -8.69 -44.62
C GLU A 245 -16.57 -9.94 -45.12
N GLU A 246 -15.46 -10.33 -44.47
CA GLU A 246 -14.78 -11.58 -44.81
C GLU A 246 -15.69 -12.81 -44.64
N LYS A 247 -16.50 -12.85 -43.57
CA LYS A 247 -17.50 -13.90 -43.37
C LYS A 247 -18.57 -13.92 -44.47
N LYS A 248 -18.98 -12.76 -44.99
CA LYS A 248 -19.94 -12.67 -46.10
C LYS A 248 -19.31 -13.05 -47.46
N LYS A 249 -18.03 -12.70 -47.68
CA LYS A 249 -17.29 -13.05 -48.90
C LYS A 249 -16.92 -14.54 -48.94
N LYS A 250 -16.66 -15.17 -47.80
CA LYS A 250 -16.53 -16.63 -47.66
C LYS A 250 -17.90 -17.34 -47.65
N LYS A 251 -18.76 -17.01 -48.62
CA LYS A 251 -19.93 -17.85 -48.91
C LYS A 251 -19.47 -19.19 -49.52
N PRO A 252 -20.15 -20.30 -49.20
CA PRO A 252 -19.63 -21.65 -49.39
C PRO A 252 -19.84 -22.12 -50.84
N GLU A 253 -18.97 -21.72 -51.76
CA GLU A 253 -18.98 -22.28 -53.12
C GLU A 253 -18.14 -23.56 -53.26
N ALA A 254 -17.58 -24.10 -52.16
CA ALA A 254 -16.73 -25.28 -52.18
C ALA A 254 -17.18 -26.43 -51.24
N ILE A 255 -18.46 -26.51 -50.87
CA ILE A 255 -18.97 -27.63 -50.05
C ILE A 255 -20.25 -28.21 -50.67
N THR A 256 -20.13 -28.80 -51.85
CA THR A 256 -21.14 -29.73 -52.38
C THR A 256 -20.61 -31.16 -52.53
N ASN A 257 -19.37 -31.45 -52.11
CA ASN A 257 -18.80 -32.81 -52.24
C ASN A 257 -18.02 -33.36 -51.03
N TYR A 258 -18.02 -32.68 -49.87
CA TYR A 258 -17.36 -33.16 -48.65
C TYR A 258 -18.26 -33.19 -47.40
N GLY A 259 -19.58 -33.11 -47.57
CA GLY A 259 -20.57 -33.11 -46.47
C GLY A 259 -20.37 -34.23 -45.43
N PRO A 260 -20.18 -35.50 -45.83
CA PRO A 260 -20.08 -36.59 -44.85
C PRO A 260 -18.79 -36.56 -44.02
N LEU A 261 -17.70 -36.04 -44.57
CA LEU A 261 -16.36 -36.09 -43.95
C LEU A 261 -16.12 -34.93 -42.96
N LEU A 262 -16.75 -33.77 -43.22
CA LEU A 262 -16.73 -32.63 -42.31
C LEU A 262 -17.67 -32.81 -41.12
N ASP A 263 -18.81 -33.48 -41.30
CA ASP A 263 -19.72 -33.80 -40.20
C ASP A 263 -19.14 -34.87 -39.28
N ALA A 264 -18.41 -35.86 -39.82
CA ALA A 264 -17.66 -36.83 -39.01
C ALA A 264 -16.53 -36.17 -38.19
N ARG A 265 -15.78 -35.23 -38.78
CA ARG A 265 -14.74 -34.48 -38.07
C ARG A 265 -15.30 -33.52 -37.03
N LYS A 266 -16.47 -32.93 -37.26
CA LYS A 266 -17.17 -32.12 -36.26
C LYS A 266 -17.67 -32.97 -35.10
N GLU A 267 -18.26 -34.14 -35.36
CA GLU A 267 -18.63 -35.07 -34.29
C GLU A 267 -17.43 -35.52 -33.47
N GLU A 268 -16.29 -35.79 -34.10
CA GLU A 268 -15.07 -36.21 -33.42
C GLU A 268 -14.50 -35.07 -32.56
N ALA A 269 -14.48 -33.85 -33.09
CA ALA A 269 -14.10 -32.66 -32.34
C ALA A 269 -15.06 -32.36 -31.16
N ASP A 270 -16.37 -32.51 -31.37
CA ASP A 270 -17.38 -32.32 -30.32
C ASP A 270 -17.29 -33.40 -29.24
N LYS A 271 -16.99 -34.66 -29.62
CA LYS A 271 -16.70 -35.76 -28.68
C LYS A 271 -15.42 -35.49 -27.88
N GLU A 272 -14.38 -34.97 -28.52
CA GLU A 272 -13.12 -34.62 -27.83
C GLU A 272 -13.33 -33.46 -26.85
N ILE A 273 -14.05 -32.41 -27.27
CA ILE A 273 -14.42 -31.28 -26.41
C ILE A 273 -15.24 -31.78 -25.22
N LYS A 274 -16.25 -32.63 -25.45
CA LYS A 274 -17.09 -33.18 -24.38
C LYS A 274 -16.28 -34.04 -23.40
N ALA A 275 -15.40 -34.92 -23.90
CA ALA A 275 -14.52 -35.73 -23.06
C ALA A 275 -13.50 -34.90 -22.27
N ARG A 276 -13.10 -33.73 -22.80
CA ARG A 276 -12.22 -32.79 -22.09
C ARG A 276 -12.96 -32.02 -21.01
N VAL A 277 -14.20 -31.61 -21.26
CA VAL A 277 -15.08 -30.98 -20.25
C VAL A 277 -15.36 -31.95 -19.11
N GLU A 278 -15.68 -33.21 -19.40
CA GLU A 278 -15.93 -34.24 -18.38
C GLU A 278 -14.68 -34.53 -17.52
N ARG A 279 -13.48 -34.54 -18.14
CA ARG A 279 -12.21 -34.61 -17.39
C ARG A 279 -11.98 -33.39 -16.49
N MET A 280 -12.37 -32.20 -16.93
CA MET A 280 -12.31 -30.99 -16.09
C MET A 280 -13.31 -31.04 -14.94
N GLU A 281 -14.54 -31.51 -15.15
CA GLU A 281 -15.54 -31.66 -14.10
C GLU A 281 -15.12 -32.71 -13.06
N ASN A 282 -14.54 -33.83 -13.51
CA ASN A 282 -14.00 -34.86 -12.63
C ASN A 282 -12.78 -34.39 -11.83
N SER A 283 -11.92 -33.54 -12.41
CA SER A 283 -10.81 -32.95 -11.65
C SER A 283 -11.29 -31.87 -10.67
N LEU A 284 -12.30 -31.08 -11.02
CA LEU A 284 -12.92 -30.12 -10.10
C LEU A 284 -13.66 -30.80 -8.94
N SER A 285 -14.31 -31.94 -9.19
CA SER A 285 -14.97 -32.71 -8.12
C SER A 285 -13.95 -33.39 -7.20
N ALA A 286 -12.83 -33.87 -7.73
CA ALA A 286 -11.70 -34.36 -6.92
C ALA A 286 -11.13 -33.25 -6.02
N ILE A 287 -10.88 -32.05 -6.55
CA ILE A 287 -10.40 -30.88 -5.78
C ILE A 287 -11.42 -30.49 -4.70
N ARG A 288 -12.73 -30.52 -5.01
CA ARG A 288 -13.80 -30.24 -4.03
C ARG A 288 -13.83 -31.26 -2.89
N ASN A 289 -13.49 -32.51 -3.16
CA ASN A 289 -13.43 -33.57 -2.15
C ASN A 289 -12.14 -33.50 -1.30
N GLU A 290 -11.02 -33.12 -1.91
CA GLU A 290 -9.73 -32.94 -1.20
C GLU A 290 -9.69 -31.67 -0.33
N THR A 291 -10.42 -30.62 -0.70
CA THR A 291 -10.50 -29.35 0.07
C THR A 291 -11.34 -29.45 1.35
N GLY A 292 -11.82 -30.64 1.74
CA GLY A 292 -12.42 -30.87 3.07
C GLY A 292 -13.72 -30.12 3.36
N LEU A 293 -14.34 -29.48 2.37
CA LEU A 293 -15.58 -28.71 2.51
C LEU A 293 -16.84 -29.57 2.63
N ALA A 294 -16.73 -30.90 2.49
CA ALA A 294 -17.87 -31.83 2.58
C ALA A 294 -18.38 -32.09 4.02
N GLY A 295 -17.78 -31.49 5.05
CA GLY A 295 -18.15 -31.68 6.46
C GLY A 295 -18.89 -30.52 7.14
N ALA A 296 -19.05 -29.38 6.48
CA ALA A 296 -19.70 -28.22 7.11
C ALA A 296 -21.23 -28.40 7.10
N LYS A 297 -21.81 -28.78 8.26
CA LYS A 297 -23.26 -28.79 8.49
C LYS A 297 -23.89 -27.47 8.01
N PRO A 298 -25.02 -27.52 7.28
CA PRO A 298 -25.71 -26.30 6.85
C PRO A 298 -26.12 -25.49 8.09
N ARG A 299 -25.53 -24.30 8.23
CA ARG A 299 -25.88 -23.35 9.27
C ARG A 299 -27.25 -22.77 8.90
N ARG A 300 -28.24 -23.11 9.74
CA ARG A 300 -29.63 -22.66 9.75
C ARG A 300 -29.77 -21.25 9.17
N GLU A 301 -30.54 -21.15 8.09
CA GLU A 301 -30.94 -19.89 7.45
C GLU A 301 -31.79 -19.08 8.43
N GLU A 302 -31.26 -17.94 8.89
CA GLU A 302 -32.08 -16.84 9.36
C GLU A 302 -32.42 -15.97 8.15
N THR A 303 -33.69 -15.99 7.79
CA THR A 303 -34.30 -15.21 6.72
C THR A 303 -34.42 -13.75 7.13
N ALA A 304 -33.44 -12.92 6.73
CA ALA A 304 -33.62 -11.47 6.65
C ALA A 304 -33.60 -11.05 5.18
N GLY A 305 -34.73 -10.50 4.72
CA GLY A 305 -35.02 -10.21 3.33
C GLY A 305 -34.00 -9.31 2.64
N PHE A 306 -33.45 -9.78 1.52
CA PHE A 306 -32.63 -8.99 0.62
C PHE A 306 -33.44 -8.72 -0.66
N SER A 307 -34.04 -7.53 -0.73
CA SER A 307 -34.71 -7.03 -1.92
C SER A 307 -33.69 -6.73 -3.02
N GLY A 308 -33.97 -7.22 -4.23
CA GLY A 308 -33.05 -7.24 -5.35
C GLY A 308 -32.61 -5.87 -5.87
N LYS A 309 -31.32 -5.79 -6.22
CA LYS A 309 -30.80 -5.00 -7.34
C LYS A 309 -29.76 -5.85 -8.07
N GLN A 310 -29.99 -6.08 -9.36
CA GLN A 310 -29.05 -6.71 -10.27
C GLN A 310 -27.81 -5.81 -10.41
N GLY A 311 -26.70 -6.20 -9.77
CA GLY A 311 -25.39 -5.63 -9.96
C GLY A 311 -24.47 -6.67 -10.59
N SER A 312 -23.85 -6.32 -11.71
CA SER A 312 -22.88 -7.11 -12.46
C SER A 312 -21.82 -7.77 -11.56
N LEU A 313 -21.60 -9.07 -11.76
CA LEU A 313 -20.52 -9.84 -11.14
C LEU A 313 -19.15 -9.17 -11.40
N PRO A 314 -18.34 -8.90 -10.36
CA PRO A 314 -16.98 -8.40 -10.55
C PRO A 314 -16.09 -9.51 -11.10
N LEU A 315 -15.37 -9.21 -12.19
CA LEU A 315 -14.34 -10.02 -12.87
C LEU A 315 -13.11 -10.37 -12.00
N LYS A 316 -13.20 -10.33 -10.66
CA LYS A 316 -12.09 -10.53 -9.71
C LYS A 316 -11.64 -12.00 -9.51
N TYR A 317 -12.25 -12.96 -10.20
CA TYR A 317 -12.00 -14.39 -9.96
C TYR A 317 -11.43 -15.18 -11.15
N PHE A 318 -10.96 -14.52 -12.20
CA PHE A 318 -10.27 -15.19 -13.31
C PHE A 318 -8.85 -14.65 -13.45
N LEU A 319 -7.92 -15.18 -12.66
CA LEU A 319 -6.52 -15.48 -13.01
C LEU A 319 -5.79 -16.00 -11.76
N PRO A 320 -5.37 -17.28 -11.72
CA PRO A 320 -4.45 -17.76 -10.69
C PRO A 320 -3.07 -17.15 -10.96
N ALA A 321 -2.51 -16.44 -9.96
CA ALA A 321 -1.15 -15.94 -10.01
C ALA A 321 -0.17 -17.12 -9.78
N TYR A 322 0.53 -17.53 -10.83
CA TYR A 322 1.51 -18.62 -10.78
C TYR A 322 2.87 -18.16 -10.21
N THR A 323 3.26 -18.84 -9.12
CA THR A 323 4.56 -19.46 -8.78
C THR A 323 5.89 -18.68 -8.82
N GLU A 324 6.52 -18.60 -7.64
CA GLU A 324 7.94 -18.34 -7.39
C GLU A 324 8.84 -19.51 -7.82
N ILE A 325 9.04 -19.68 -9.13
CA ILE A 325 10.10 -20.57 -9.63
C ILE A 325 11.33 -19.69 -9.90
N PRO A 326 12.54 -20.05 -9.42
CA PRO A 326 13.77 -19.39 -9.88
C PRO A 326 13.88 -19.61 -11.39
N ILE A 327 13.68 -18.54 -12.16
CA ILE A 327 13.82 -18.57 -13.61
C ILE A 327 15.32 -18.51 -13.88
N ASP A 328 15.90 -19.60 -14.40
CA ASP A 328 17.29 -19.57 -14.83
C ASP A 328 17.47 -18.63 -16.05
N THR A 329 18.71 -18.24 -16.33
CA THR A 329 19.04 -17.30 -17.42
C THR A 329 18.62 -17.80 -18.80
N PHE A 330 18.58 -19.13 -19.01
CA PHE A 330 18.17 -19.75 -20.26
C PHE A 330 16.66 -19.64 -20.49
N SER A 331 15.89 -20.02 -19.47
CA SER A 331 14.42 -19.95 -19.39
C SER A 331 13.94 -18.50 -19.55
N LEU A 332 14.70 -17.55 -19.01
CA LEU A 332 14.41 -16.13 -19.14
C LEU A 332 14.60 -15.62 -20.57
N SER A 333 15.69 -16.02 -21.25
CA SER A 333 15.91 -15.66 -22.65
C SER A 333 14.80 -16.23 -23.55
N GLU A 334 14.36 -17.46 -23.27
CA GLU A 334 13.27 -18.11 -23.99
C GLU A 334 11.92 -17.40 -23.74
N MET A 335 11.68 -16.93 -22.51
CA MET A 335 10.49 -16.14 -22.18
C MET A 335 10.49 -14.76 -22.84
N LEU A 336 11.64 -14.09 -22.94
CA LEU A 336 11.79 -12.80 -23.64
C LEU A 336 11.61 -12.95 -25.16
N ASP A 337 12.10 -14.04 -25.74
CA ASP A 337 11.92 -14.35 -27.15
C ASP A 337 10.46 -14.73 -27.47
N ARG A 338 9.76 -15.39 -26.53
CA ARG A 338 8.33 -15.74 -26.66
C ARG A 338 7.36 -14.62 -26.30
N ALA A 339 7.79 -13.62 -25.51
CA ALA A 339 6.97 -12.47 -25.16
C ALA A 339 6.71 -11.63 -26.41
N SER A 340 5.54 -11.81 -27.02
CA SER A 340 5.06 -10.99 -28.12
C SER A 340 4.43 -9.71 -27.58
N GLY A 341 4.96 -8.58 -28.02
CA GLY A 341 4.46 -7.25 -27.66
C GLY A 341 5.33 -6.49 -26.65
N LEU A 342 5.38 -5.19 -26.86
CA LEU A 342 6.26 -4.25 -26.16
C LEU A 342 6.01 -4.23 -24.64
N SER A 343 4.72 -4.23 -24.25
CA SER A 343 4.27 -4.26 -22.84
C SER A 343 4.80 -5.47 -22.06
N ALA A 344 4.71 -6.68 -22.64
CA ALA A 344 5.17 -7.90 -22.00
C ALA A 344 6.69 -7.90 -21.78
N ARG A 345 7.44 -7.39 -22.77
CA ARG A 345 8.90 -7.24 -22.67
C ARG A 345 9.30 -6.17 -21.66
N THR A 346 8.63 -5.02 -21.60
CA THR A 346 8.90 -3.99 -20.58
C THR A 346 8.58 -4.44 -19.15
N ASN A 347 7.52 -5.23 -18.95
CA ASN A 347 7.18 -5.76 -17.63
C ASN A 347 8.21 -6.80 -17.16
N LEU A 348 8.71 -7.65 -18.08
CA LEU A 348 9.83 -8.56 -17.82
C LEU A 348 11.11 -7.81 -17.48
N ILE A 349 11.43 -6.74 -18.22
CA ILE A 349 12.59 -5.87 -17.94
C ILE A 349 12.47 -5.15 -16.60
N TRP A 350 11.25 -4.72 -16.22
CA TRP A 350 11.00 -4.11 -14.92
C TRP A 350 11.19 -5.11 -13.78
N ALA A 351 10.72 -6.35 -13.95
CA ALA A 351 10.94 -7.44 -13.00
C ALA A 351 12.45 -7.80 -12.88
N LEU A 352 13.19 -7.71 -13.98
CA LEU A 352 14.63 -7.89 -14.07
C LEU A 352 15.41 -6.80 -13.30
N GLY A 353 15.06 -5.53 -13.47
CA GLY A 353 15.75 -4.41 -12.79
C GLY A 353 15.61 -4.42 -11.26
N ASN A 354 14.65 -5.16 -10.73
CA ASN A 354 14.47 -5.39 -9.29
C ASN A 354 15.24 -6.62 -8.76
N LYS A 355 15.73 -7.51 -9.63
CA LYS A 355 16.51 -8.69 -9.23
C LYS A 355 18.01 -8.41 -9.41
N THR A 356 18.78 -8.68 -8.36
CA THR A 356 20.16 -8.22 -8.13
C THR A 356 21.24 -9.03 -8.85
N ASP A 357 20.95 -9.61 -10.02
CA ASP A 357 21.91 -10.50 -10.69
C ASP A 357 22.71 -9.76 -11.78
N PRO A 358 24.05 -9.71 -11.73
CA PRO A 358 24.86 -9.17 -12.82
C PRO A 358 24.63 -9.89 -14.17
N GLU A 359 24.26 -11.18 -14.19
CA GLU A 359 23.97 -11.90 -15.44
C GLU A 359 22.69 -11.40 -16.13
N ALA A 360 21.73 -10.90 -15.35
CA ALA A 360 20.52 -10.25 -15.86
C ALA A 360 20.84 -8.96 -16.63
N VAL A 361 21.92 -8.26 -16.26
CA VAL A 361 22.39 -7.05 -16.96
C VAL A 361 22.98 -7.41 -18.33
N ASP A 362 23.74 -8.49 -18.44
CA ASP A 362 24.33 -8.94 -19.70
C ASP A 362 23.24 -9.47 -20.66
N THR A 363 22.21 -10.11 -20.11
CA THR A 363 21.02 -10.53 -20.86
C THR A 363 20.25 -9.32 -21.40
N LEU A 364 20.10 -8.27 -20.58
CA LEU A 364 19.49 -7.00 -20.98
C LEU A 364 20.27 -6.30 -22.09
N GLU A 365 21.61 -6.33 -22.04
CA GLU A 365 22.50 -5.77 -23.06
C GLU A 365 22.31 -6.47 -24.42
N SER A 366 22.20 -7.80 -24.43
CA SER A 366 21.91 -8.58 -25.64
C SER A 366 20.55 -8.22 -26.28
N HIS A 367 19.51 -8.04 -25.47
CA HIS A 367 18.19 -7.65 -25.98
C HIS A 367 18.14 -6.18 -26.40
N LEU A 368 18.82 -5.27 -25.70
CA LEU A 368 18.98 -3.86 -26.10
C LEU A 368 19.74 -3.73 -27.42
N ALA A 369 20.71 -4.61 -27.69
CA ALA A 369 21.42 -4.64 -28.97
C ALA A 369 20.53 -5.09 -30.15
N LYS A 370 19.48 -5.88 -29.87
CA LYS A 370 18.51 -6.37 -30.86
C LYS A 370 17.31 -5.43 -31.07
N ALA A 371 16.95 -4.63 -30.07
CA ALA A 371 15.83 -3.69 -30.14
C ALA A 371 16.11 -2.51 -31.11
N LYS A 372 15.12 -2.11 -31.92
CA LYS A 372 15.22 -0.99 -32.87
C LYS A 372 14.06 0.00 -32.68
N GLY A 373 14.31 1.28 -32.93
CA GLY A 373 13.26 2.30 -33.03
C GLY A 373 12.59 2.68 -31.70
N GLU A 374 11.25 2.68 -31.66
CA GLU A 374 10.45 3.10 -30.50
C GLU A 374 10.54 2.13 -29.31
N GLU A 375 10.71 0.83 -29.57
CA GLU A 375 10.87 -0.17 -28.50
C GLU A 375 12.07 0.15 -27.61
N TYR A 376 13.17 0.59 -28.24
CA TYR A 376 14.38 0.99 -27.55
C TYR A 376 14.16 2.24 -26.67
N LYS A 377 13.38 3.22 -27.15
CA LYS A 377 13.06 4.44 -26.39
C LYS A 377 12.21 4.14 -25.15
N GLU A 378 11.27 3.21 -25.23
CA GLU A 378 10.44 2.83 -24.09
C GLU A 378 11.21 2.03 -23.04
N ILE A 379 12.05 1.08 -23.46
CA ILE A 379 12.94 0.34 -22.56
C ILE A 379 13.84 1.31 -21.79
N LEU A 380 14.39 2.32 -22.48
CA LEU A 380 15.19 3.37 -21.85
C LEU A 380 14.40 4.25 -20.87
N LYS A 381 13.15 4.61 -21.20
CA LYS A 381 12.28 5.39 -20.32
C LYS A 381 11.95 4.63 -19.04
N SER A 382 11.78 3.31 -19.15
CA SER A 382 11.54 2.41 -18.02
C SER A 382 12.80 2.25 -17.16
N LEU A 383 13.98 2.06 -17.76
CA LEU A 383 15.25 1.96 -17.03
C LEU A 383 15.59 3.22 -16.22
N LYS A 384 15.30 4.42 -16.75
CA LYS A 384 15.49 5.69 -16.01
C LYS A 384 14.62 5.82 -14.76
N LYS A 385 13.51 5.08 -14.67
CA LYS A 385 12.59 5.11 -13.53
C LYS A 385 12.95 4.10 -12.44
N ILE A 386 13.89 3.19 -12.68
CA ILE A 386 14.28 2.16 -11.73
C ILE A 386 15.32 2.75 -10.75
N THR A 387 14.98 2.78 -9.48
CA THR A 387 15.87 3.23 -8.40
C THR A 387 16.86 2.11 -8.07
N LEU A 388 18.04 2.15 -8.71
CA LEU A 388 19.11 1.17 -8.45
C LEU A 388 19.79 1.44 -7.09
N ARG A 389 20.23 0.37 -6.40
CA ARG A 389 21.10 0.51 -5.21
C ARG A 389 22.40 1.22 -5.61
N PRO A 390 22.98 2.08 -4.74
CA PRO A 390 24.11 2.94 -5.08
C PRO A 390 25.34 2.17 -5.60
N GLU A 391 25.62 0.99 -5.04
CA GLU A 391 26.76 0.13 -5.42
C GLU A 391 26.68 -0.41 -6.86
N ILE A 392 25.47 -0.75 -7.32
CA ILE A 392 25.22 -1.32 -8.67
C ILE A 392 24.91 -0.19 -9.67
N SER A 393 24.41 0.94 -9.17
CA SER A 393 24.03 2.09 -10.00
C SER A 393 25.19 2.61 -10.85
N VAL A 394 26.43 2.58 -10.34
CA VAL A 394 27.61 3.08 -11.06
C VAL A 394 27.96 2.15 -12.22
N THR A 395 27.97 0.83 -12.00
CA THR A 395 28.30 -0.18 -13.01
C THR A 395 27.23 -0.27 -14.10
N VAL A 396 25.95 -0.26 -13.70
CA VAL A 396 24.84 -0.29 -14.66
C VAL A 396 24.76 1.01 -15.44
N LYS A 397 24.97 2.17 -14.78
CA LYS A 397 25.01 3.46 -15.46
C LYS A 397 26.16 3.56 -16.45
N SER A 398 27.36 3.07 -16.12
CA SER A 398 28.49 3.10 -17.06
C SER A 398 28.28 2.16 -18.26
N LYS A 399 27.74 0.95 -18.05
CA LYS A 399 27.36 0.04 -19.15
C LYS A 399 26.29 0.68 -20.05
N ILE A 400 25.26 1.28 -19.45
CA ILE A 400 24.21 1.99 -20.20
C ILE A 400 24.81 3.16 -21.01
N GLU A 401 25.66 4.00 -20.40
CA GLU A 401 26.33 5.12 -21.08
C GLU A 401 27.24 4.67 -22.23
N ASN A 402 27.92 3.53 -22.08
CA ASN A 402 28.71 2.92 -23.15
C ASN A 402 27.83 2.46 -24.32
N ILE A 403 26.68 1.83 -24.04
CA ILE A 403 25.69 1.46 -25.06
C ILE A 403 25.18 2.73 -25.77
N PHE A 404 24.82 3.78 -25.05
CA PHE A 404 24.42 5.07 -25.62
C PHE A 404 25.49 5.65 -26.55
N SER A 405 26.74 5.64 -26.10
CA SER A 405 27.88 6.17 -26.86
C SER A 405 28.16 5.36 -28.12
N ALA A 406 27.93 4.04 -28.09
CA ALA A 406 28.06 3.17 -29.26
C ALA A 406 26.92 3.40 -30.27
N GLN A 407 25.68 3.61 -29.80
CA GLN A 407 24.52 3.81 -30.66
C GLN A 407 24.47 5.22 -31.28
N ARG A 408 24.93 6.25 -30.56
CA ARG A 408 25.10 7.60 -31.11
C ARG A 408 26.15 7.62 -32.22
N ARG A 409 27.25 6.87 -32.05
CA ARG A 409 28.26 6.68 -33.12
C ARG A 409 27.70 5.98 -34.36
N LYS A 410 26.66 5.15 -34.22
CA LYS A 410 25.95 4.49 -35.33
C LYS A 410 24.85 5.35 -35.96
N GLY A 411 24.59 6.56 -35.44
CA GLY A 411 23.52 7.45 -35.94
C GLY A 411 22.09 6.95 -35.68
N ILE A 412 21.93 5.93 -34.84
CA ILE A 412 20.60 5.35 -34.50
C ILE A 412 19.85 6.24 -33.50
N ILE A 413 20.60 6.97 -32.67
CA ILE A 413 20.10 7.90 -31.67
C ILE A 413 20.80 9.23 -31.93
N ILE A 414 20.03 10.30 -32.02
CA ILE A 414 20.52 11.68 -32.15
C ILE A 414 20.96 12.17 -30.76
#